data_AF-A0A1V6EMS7-F1
#
_entry.id   AF-A0A1V6EMS7-F1
#
_cell.length_a   1.000
_cell.length_b   1.000
_cell.length_c   1.000
_cell.angle_alpha   90.00
_cell.angle_beta   90.00
_cell.angle_gamma   90.00
#
_symmetry.space_group_name_H-M   'P 1'
#
loop_
_entity.id
_entity.type
_entity.pdbx_description
1 polymer ?
#
loop_
_entity_poly.entity_id
_entity_poly.type
_entity_poly.pdbx_seq_one_letter_code
_entity_poly.pdbx_strand_id
1 'polypeptide(L)'
;MFGTEKKVDYYPTQGEVFKYWEGCRDLLLEWIKEDLSIVSLVATIVENHCIRWCRDGFIDSMLTLVNQLADKKENNWPELYEKLVRNMEYFRKKMSQRAISLIDNLISQLKPQDFVSQVLMFRYEGDIDYRKHHDEVKKCLEAKFQPIVNEFFDSGLYGNYSIIHDLCVSPDFVENYFCVAVTKRASDEQSVELLRTIIDVINKEEGSNLKYFFFGICNALRNSKFFFDFTREILVTGHQDLYVHILAYCEDDKLTSFTRLQKDFVAEILEPDYICSYLRNIGCCNNEMMKQIIEAVREVFPDRSRELLDFVRRFNYLPDVRKDTELFPLYKKIILDYPIVTEYRNDNYEYSRFTVGLLKNDNDTEFAKKLSDKLIEAMNQDYLYNNFEGLWSVLLEKYFLVVWEDFSKALVSKDYIRFRYQVRHEIGSGFGFGSGPIFSMGDEVIKKFCFNYPIEAPSLVANLCPVFAFEKLGDGSIRTERFSDIALWLFDEFGDKEEVLDAFHANLCTLSWTGSIIPYHERNIACFKLLLNHKRVQVREWAEKSIKYEEERLQHEIDREDYIRMHYN
;
A
#
# COMPACT_ATOMS: atom_id res chain seq x y z
N MET A 1 -15.05 -52.07 20.28
CA MET A 1 -16.47 -52.22 19.95
C MET A 1 -17.17 -50.93 20.37
N PHE A 2 -17.63 -50.10 19.42
CA PHE A 2 -18.54 -48.97 19.68
C PHE A 2 -19.40 -48.71 18.43
N GLY A 3 -20.73 -48.70 18.63
CA GLY A 3 -21.76 -48.16 17.73
C GLY A 3 -22.15 -49.01 16.52
N THR A 4 -23.35 -49.63 16.54
CA THR A 4 -23.98 -50.31 15.39
C THR A 4 -24.82 -49.39 14.50
N GLU A 5 -24.91 -48.10 14.81
CA GLU A 5 -25.59 -47.11 13.96
C GLU A 5 -24.58 -46.12 13.37
N LYS A 6 -24.53 -46.09 12.04
CA LYS A 6 -23.81 -45.06 11.29
C LYS A 6 -24.67 -43.81 11.30
N LYS A 7 -24.44 -42.90 12.26
CA LYS A 7 -25.11 -41.59 12.28
C LYS A 7 -24.75 -40.85 10.98
N VAL A 8 -25.77 -40.45 10.23
CA VAL A 8 -25.60 -39.58 9.06
C VAL A 8 -25.72 -38.16 9.56
N ASP A 9 -24.84 -37.27 9.09
CA ASP A 9 -24.96 -35.85 9.40
C ASP A 9 -26.35 -35.35 8.98
N TYR A 10 -27.03 -34.66 9.89
CA TYR A 10 -28.34 -34.09 9.61
C TYR A 10 -28.16 -32.82 8.77
N TYR A 11 -28.81 -32.80 7.62
CA TYR A 11 -28.88 -31.62 6.75
C TYR A 11 -30.31 -31.05 6.81
N PRO A 12 -30.51 -29.82 7.31
CA PRO A 12 -31.83 -29.24 7.42
C PRO A 12 -32.47 -29.02 6.05
N THR A 13 -33.78 -29.22 5.97
CA THR A 13 -34.56 -28.86 4.79
C THR A 13 -34.66 -27.33 4.65
N GLN A 14 -34.92 -26.83 3.45
CA GLN A 14 -35.15 -25.39 3.25
C GLN A 14 -36.26 -24.87 4.18
N GLY A 15 -37.36 -25.60 4.34
CA GLY A 15 -38.45 -25.21 5.23
C GLY A 15 -38.05 -25.10 6.71
N GLU A 16 -37.17 -25.98 7.18
CA GLU A 16 -36.63 -25.90 8.56
C GLU A 16 -35.70 -24.70 8.72
N VAL A 17 -34.87 -24.39 7.71
CA VAL A 17 -34.07 -23.17 7.68
C VAL A 17 -34.98 -21.94 7.70
N PHE A 18 -36.08 -21.93 6.94
CA PHE A 18 -37.02 -20.81 6.94
C PHE A 18 -37.63 -20.56 8.32
N LYS A 19 -38.15 -21.63 8.96
CA LYS A 19 -38.72 -21.56 10.31
C LYS A 19 -37.72 -21.10 11.37
N TYR A 20 -36.46 -21.54 11.27
CA TYR A 20 -35.41 -21.12 12.19
C TYR A 20 -35.21 -19.60 12.13
N TRP A 21 -35.08 -19.03 10.93
CA TRP A 21 -34.92 -17.59 10.75
C TRP A 21 -36.16 -16.78 11.16
N GLU A 22 -37.36 -17.29 10.92
CA GLU A 22 -38.59 -16.69 11.44
C GLU A 22 -38.62 -16.67 12.97
N GLY A 23 -38.20 -17.75 13.63
CA GLY A 23 -38.04 -17.81 15.08
C GLY A 23 -37.03 -16.78 15.60
N CYS A 24 -35.87 -16.65 14.94
CA CYS A 24 -34.88 -15.62 15.28
C CYS A 24 -35.46 -14.20 15.14
N ARG A 25 -36.19 -13.93 14.06
CA ARG A 25 -36.89 -12.65 13.85
C ARG A 25 -37.88 -12.38 14.98
N ASP A 26 -38.70 -13.35 15.34
CA ASP A 26 -39.75 -13.18 16.35
C ASP A 26 -39.17 -12.90 17.73
N LEU A 27 -38.04 -13.55 18.09
CA LEU A 27 -37.29 -13.24 19.31
C LEU A 27 -36.79 -11.78 19.32
N LEU A 28 -36.23 -11.31 18.20
CA LEU A 28 -35.78 -9.92 18.10
C LEU A 28 -36.94 -8.94 18.25
N LEU A 29 -38.10 -9.24 17.64
CA LEU A 29 -39.31 -8.43 17.78
C LEU A 29 -39.85 -8.41 19.21
N GLU A 30 -39.77 -9.52 19.93
CA GLU A 30 -40.15 -9.62 21.34
C GLU A 30 -39.23 -8.76 22.20
N TRP A 31 -37.91 -8.91 22.06
CA TRP A 31 -36.96 -8.14 22.84
C TRP A 31 -37.05 -6.63 22.61
N ILE A 32 -37.29 -6.19 21.36
CA ILE A 32 -37.46 -4.76 21.05
C ILE A 32 -38.73 -4.17 21.70
N LYS A 33 -39.73 -4.99 22.03
CA LYS A 33 -40.93 -4.55 22.76
C LYS A 33 -40.65 -4.43 24.26
N GLU A 34 -39.82 -5.31 24.81
CA GLU A 34 -39.47 -5.33 26.23
C GLU A 34 -38.43 -4.27 26.60
N ASP A 35 -37.45 -4.04 25.74
CA ASP A 35 -36.36 -3.09 25.96
C ASP A 35 -36.10 -2.24 24.71
N LEU A 36 -36.31 -0.94 24.81
CA LEU A 36 -36.01 -0.02 23.70
C LEU A 36 -34.51 0.24 23.53
N SER A 37 -33.69 -0.03 24.55
CA SER A 37 -32.24 0.22 24.50
C SER A 37 -31.53 -0.66 23.45
N ILE A 38 -32.10 -1.82 23.11
CA ILE A 38 -31.51 -2.74 22.13
C ILE A 38 -31.87 -2.41 20.68
N VAL A 39 -32.77 -1.44 20.43
CA VAL A 39 -33.22 -1.08 19.07
C VAL A 39 -32.04 -0.80 18.14
N SER A 40 -31.02 -0.08 18.62
CA SER A 40 -29.83 0.24 17.83
C SER A 40 -28.99 -1.01 17.50
N LEU A 41 -28.86 -1.93 18.45
CA LEU A 41 -28.16 -3.20 18.24
C LEU A 41 -28.87 -4.05 17.17
N VAL A 42 -30.20 -4.17 17.26
CA VAL A 42 -30.97 -4.96 16.28
C VAL A 42 -30.98 -4.27 14.90
N ALA A 43 -31.06 -2.95 14.86
CA ALA A 43 -30.90 -2.18 13.62
C ALA A 43 -29.56 -2.51 12.93
N THR A 44 -28.46 -2.55 13.69
CA THR A 44 -27.13 -2.91 13.16
C THR A 44 -27.12 -4.32 12.56
N ILE A 45 -27.82 -5.29 13.18
CA ILE A 45 -27.96 -6.64 12.63
C ILE A 45 -28.70 -6.60 11.28
N VAL A 46 -29.83 -5.90 11.22
CA VAL A 46 -30.62 -5.75 9.98
C VAL A 46 -29.77 -5.11 8.89
N GLU A 47 -29.06 -4.02 9.19
CA GLU A 47 -28.18 -3.35 8.26
C GLU A 47 -27.10 -4.31 7.71
N ASN A 48 -26.54 -5.20 8.53
CA ASN A 48 -25.47 -6.11 8.09
C ASN A 48 -25.97 -7.32 7.28
N HIS A 49 -27.26 -7.66 7.39
CA HIS A 49 -27.81 -8.89 6.84
C HIS A 49 -28.95 -8.71 5.82
N CYS A 50 -29.54 -7.52 5.70
CA CYS A 50 -30.70 -7.24 4.84
C CYS A 50 -30.49 -7.71 3.38
N ILE A 51 -29.30 -7.47 2.83
CA ILE A 51 -28.98 -7.86 1.45
C ILE A 51 -28.97 -9.37 1.26
N ARG A 52 -28.47 -10.13 2.25
CA ARG A 52 -28.45 -11.60 2.20
C ARG A 52 -29.87 -12.15 2.29
N TRP A 53 -30.70 -11.60 3.18
CA TRP A 53 -32.11 -11.99 3.29
C TRP A 53 -32.89 -11.71 2.01
N CYS A 54 -32.67 -10.56 1.37
CA CYS A 54 -33.23 -10.23 0.07
C CYS A 54 -32.82 -11.23 -1.01
N ARG A 55 -31.54 -11.61 -1.08
CA ARG A 55 -31.00 -12.57 -2.06
C ARG A 55 -31.56 -13.98 -1.86
N ASP A 56 -31.68 -14.41 -0.61
CA ASP A 56 -32.01 -15.80 -0.26
C ASP A 56 -33.54 -16.05 -0.19
N GLY A 57 -34.35 -15.05 -0.57
CA GLY A 57 -35.82 -15.17 -0.66
C GLY A 57 -36.57 -14.91 0.66
N PHE A 58 -35.91 -14.35 1.67
CA PHE A 58 -36.44 -14.09 3.02
C PHE A 58 -37.11 -12.71 3.18
N ILE A 59 -37.66 -12.16 2.10
CA ILE A 59 -38.07 -10.76 2.03
C ILE A 59 -39.22 -10.43 2.98
N ASP A 60 -40.28 -11.25 3.03
CA ASP A 60 -41.44 -10.97 3.89
C ASP A 60 -41.04 -10.99 5.39
N SER A 61 -40.18 -11.94 5.77
CA SER A 61 -39.66 -12.05 7.14
C SER A 61 -38.79 -10.84 7.51
N MET A 62 -37.90 -10.43 6.61
CA MET A 62 -37.10 -9.22 6.79
C MET A 62 -38.00 -7.99 6.95
N LEU A 63 -38.96 -7.78 6.05
CA LEU A 63 -39.81 -6.58 6.03
C LEU A 63 -40.60 -6.42 7.33
N THR A 64 -41.01 -7.53 7.94
CA THR A 64 -41.72 -7.51 9.21
C THR A 64 -40.87 -6.88 10.32
N LEU A 65 -39.60 -7.26 10.42
CA LEU A 65 -38.66 -6.69 11.39
C LEU A 65 -38.25 -5.27 11.01
N VAL A 66 -37.96 -5.04 9.73
CA VAL A 66 -37.54 -3.72 9.23
C VAL A 66 -38.61 -2.66 9.48
N ASN A 67 -39.89 -2.94 9.17
CA ASN A 67 -40.96 -1.95 9.34
C ASN A 67 -41.14 -1.57 10.81
N GLN A 68 -41.06 -2.53 11.73
CA GLN A 68 -41.15 -2.27 13.18
C GLN A 68 -39.98 -1.42 13.69
N LEU A 69 -38.78 -1.62 13.15
CA LEU A 69 -37.60 -0.81 13.47
C LEU A 69 -37.68 0.57 12.82
N ALA A 70 -38.13 0.66 11.57
CA ALA A 70 -38.30 1.91 10.84
C ALA A 70 -39.29 2.82 11.58
N ASP A 71 -40.42 2.30 12.03
CA ASP A 71 -41.40 3.06 12.84
C ASP A 71 -40.74 3.62 14.12
N LYS A 72 -39.92 2.82 14.81
CA LYS A 72 -39.19 3.24 16.03
C LYS A 72 -38.07 4.24 15.76
N LYS A 73 -37.56 4.28 14.53
CA LYS A 73 -36.56 5.26 14.06
C LYS A 73 -37.21 6.40 13.29
N GLU A 74 -38.53 6.56 13.37
CA GLU A 74 -39.31 7.61 12.68
C GLU A 74 -39.07 7.65 11.16
N ASN A 75 -38.82 6.48 10.57
CA ASN A 75 -38.38 6.28 9.18
C ASN A 75 -37.05 6.97 8.80
N ASN A 76 -36.33 7.54 9.76
CA ASN A 76 -35.00 8.07 9.55
C ASN A 76 -33.94 6.99 9.78
N TRP A 77 -33.60 6.27 8.71
CA TRP A 77 -32.64 5.17 8.76
C TRP A 77 -31.67 5.19 7.56
N PRO A 78 -30.76 6.18 7.52
CA PRO A 78 -29.89 6.42 6.36
C PRO A 78 -28.98 5.23 6.04
N GLU A 79 -28.50 4.49 7.05
CA GLU A 79 -27.61 3.34 6.85
C GLU A 79 -28.31 2.18 6.13
N LEU A 80 -29.58 1.93 6.44
CA LEU A 80 -30.37 0.91 5.74
C LEU A 80 -30.75 1.38 4.34
N TYR A 81 -31.14 2.66 4.21
CA TYR A 81 -31.46 3.27 2.92
C TYR A 81 -30.29 3.13 1.94
N GLU A 82 -29.08 3.58 2.33
CA GLU A 82 -27.86 3.48 1.53
C GLU A 82 -27.59 2.05 1.07
N LYS A 83 -27.63 1.09 1.99
CA LYS A 83 -27.38 -0.32 1.69
C LYS A 83 -28.38 -0.88 0.70
N LEU A 84 -29.67 -0.59 0.86
CA LEU A 84 -30.70 -1.03 -0.07
C LEU A 84 -30.43 -0.44 -1.46
N VAL A 85 -30.32 0.88 -1.57
CA VAL A 85 -30.17 1.54 -2.87
C VAL A 85 -28.90 1.09 -3.60
N ARG A 86 -27.74 1.02 -2.92
CA ARG A 86 -26.46 0.61 -3.52
C ARG A 86 -26.46 -0.80 -4.09
N ASN A 87 -27.19 -1.72 -3.46
CA ASN A 87 -27.12 -3.14 -3.79
C ASN A 87 -28.27 -3.60 -4.69
N MET A 88 -29.40 -2.88 -4.68
CA MET A 88 -30.64 -3.37 -5.29
C MET A 88 -30.53 -3.60 -6.80
N GLU A 89 -29.78 -2.78 -7.55
CA GLU A 89 -29.62 -2.96 -9.00
C GLU A 89 -29.07 -4.36 -9.37
N TYR A 90 -28.08 -4.85 -8.62
CA TYR A 90 -27.51 -6.18 -8.84
C TYR A 90 -28.51 -7.30 -8.56
N PHE A 91 -29.34 -7.15 -7.52
CA PHE A 91 -30.27 -8.20 -7.09
C PHE A 91 -31.61 -8.17 -7.83
N ARG A 92 -32.05 -7.02 -8.36
CA ARG A 92 -33.31 -6.88 -9.12
C ARG A 92 -33.45 -7.95 -10.21
N LYS A 93 -32.36 -8.28 -10.91
CA LYS A 93 -32.35 -9.30 -12.00
C LYS A 93 -32.66 -10.73 -11.52
N LYS A 94 -32.55 -11.01 -10.22
CA LYS A 94 -32.73 -12.35 -9.61
C LYS A 94 -33.97 -12.43 -8.73
N MET A 95 -34.76 -11.35 -8.63
CA MET A 95 -35.93 -11.23 -7.76
C MET A 95 -37.24 -11.33 -8.54
N SER A 96 -38.32 -11.71 -7.85
CA SER A 96 -39.67 -11.65 -8.42
C SER A 96 -40.17 -10.20 -8.49
N GLN A 97 -41.13 -9.92 -9.38
CA GLN A 97 -41.72 -8.57 -9.49
C GLN A 97 -42.36 -8.08 -8.18
N ARG A 98 -42.94 -9.00 -7.40
CA ARG A 98 -43.49 -8.71 -6.06
C ARG A 98 -42.38 -8.26 -5.10
N ALA A 99 -41.28 -9.01 -5.04
CA ALA A 99 -40.14 -8.71 -4.19
C ALA A 99 -39.56 -7.33 -4.51
N ILE A 100 -39.40 -7.02 -5.80
CA ILE A 100 -38.93 -5.70 -6.27
C ILE A 100 -39.87 -4.60 -5.77
N SER A 101 -41.18 -4.76 -5.96
CA SER A 101 -42.18 -3.75 -5.55
C SER A 101 -42.17 -3.51 -4.04
N LEU A 102 -42.00 -4.56 -3.23
CA LEU A 102 -41.93 -4.43 -1.77
C LEU A 102 -40.70 -3.64 -1.32
N ILE A 103 -39.54 -3.90 -1.92
CA ILE A 103 -38.31 -3.20 -1.57
C ILE A 103 -38.34 -1.75 -2.10
N ASP A 104 -38.92 -1.51 -3.27
CA ASP A 104 -39.09 -0.14 -3.80
C ASP A 104 -39.96 0.73 -2.90
N ASN A 105 -41.02 0.14 -2.33
CA ASN A 105 -41.84 0.82 -1.32
C ASN A 105 -41.04 1.13 -0.05
N LEU A 106 -40.23 0.18 0.43
CA LEU A 106 -39.37 0.39 1.59
C LEU A 106 -38.33 1.49 1.34
N ILE A 107 -37.67 1.48 0.19
CA ILE A 107 -36.72 2.52 -0.21
C ILE A 107 -37.41 3.88 -0.23
N SER A 108 -38.63 3.95 -0.77
CA SER A 108 -39.41 5.19 -0.82
C SER A 108 -39.79 5.68 0.58
N GLN A 109 -40.13 4.77 1.50
CA GLN A 109 -40.46 5.08 2.89
C GLN A 109 -39.26 5.59 3.68
N LEU A 110 -38.08 5.00 3.49
CA LEU A 110 -36.84 5.35 4.20
C LEU A 110 -36.08 6.52 3.55
N LYS A 111 -36.59 7.08 2.44
CA LYS A 111 -35.90 8.14 1.71
C LYS A 111 -35.69 9.36 2.62
N PRO A 112 -34.44 9.81 2.84
CA PRO A 112 -34.17 10.98 3.67
C PRO A 112 -34.89 12.22 3.15
N GLN A 113 -35.42 13.02 4.07
CA GLN A 113 -36.15 14.25 3.75
C GLN A 113 -35.29 15.50 3.97
N ASP A 114 -34.24 15.42 4.78
CA ASP A 114 -33.33 16.54 4.98
C ASP A 114 -32.42 16.74 3.76
N PHE A 115 -32.10 18.00 3.48
CA PHE A 115 -31.35 18.39 2.29
C PHE A 115 -29.95 17.75 2.23
N VAL A 116 -29.23 17.72 3.37
CA VAL A 116 -27.85 17.20 3.41
C VAL A 116 -27.84 15.73 3.04
N SER A 117 -28.70 14.92 3.64
CA SER A 117 -28.79 13.49 3.33
C SER A 117 -29.21 13.24 1.88
N GLN A 118 -30.12 14.04 1.31
CA GLN A 118 -30.47 13.93 -0.11
C GLN A 118 -29.26 14.18 -1.02
N VAL A 119 -28.42 15.17 -0.71
CA VAL A 119 -27.19 15.45 -1.46
C VAL A 119 -26.19 14.29 -1.32
N LEU A 120 -25.96 13.80 -0.10
CA LEU A 120 -24.99 12.73 0.18
C LEU A 120 -25.42 11.38 -0.44
N MET A 121 -26.71 11.09 -0.45
CA MET A 121 -27.24 9.82 -0.95
C MET A 121 -27.48 9.81 -2.46
N PHE A 122 -27.39 10.96 -3.13
CA PHE A 122 -27.72 11.13 -4.54
C PHE A 122 -27.06 10.11 -5.48
N ARG A 123 -25.78 9.79 -5.26
CA ARG A 123 -25.02 8.84 -6.08
C ARG A 123 -25.60 7.43 -6.10
N TYR A 124 -26.35 7.09 -5.07
CA TYR A 124 -27.01 5.81 -4.95
C TYR A 124 -28.34 5.82 -5.71
N GLU A 125 -29.04 6.97 -5.77
CA GLU A 125 -30.39 7.09 -6.32
C GLU A 125 -30.50 6.96 -7.87
N GLY A 126 -29.45 6.54 -8.58
CA GLY A 126 -29.47 6.53 -10.04
C GLY A 126 -28.67 5.43 -10.74
N ASP A 127 -29.29 4.83 -11.76
CA ASP A 127 -28.62 4.06 -12.83
C ASP A 127 -27.71 4.98 -13.67
N ILE A 128 -26.58 5.39 -13.10
CA ILE A 128 -25.54 6.09 -13.85
C ILE A 128 -24.66 5.04 -14.50
N ASP A 129 -24.84 4.85 -15.81
CA ASP A 129 -23.96 3.95 -16.57
C ASP A 129 -22.61 4.62 -16.83
N TYR A 130 -21.69 4.46 -15.90
CA TYR A 130 -20.31 4.96 -16.00
C TYR A 130 -19.49 4.32 -17.13
N ARG A 131 -20.04 3.32 -17.86
CA ARG A 131 -19.40 2.77 -19.07
C ARG A 131 -19.65 3.64 -20.31
N LYS A 132 -20.59 4.60 -20.23
CA LYS A 132 -20.83 5.56 -21.32
C LYS A 132 -19.70 6.57 -21.43
N HIS A 133 -19.66 7.28 -22.56
CA HIS A 133 -18.70 8.35 -22.76
C HIS A 133 -18.82 9.41 -21.66
N HIS A 134 -17.69 9.96 -21.21
CA HIS A 134 -17.62 10.89 -20.08
C HIS A 134 -18.62 12.06 -20.19
N ASP A 135 -18.77 12.64 -21.38
CA ASP A 135 -19.69 13.76 -21.60
C ASP A 135 -21.17 13.39 -21.43
N GLU A 136 -21.55 12.15 -21.73
CA GLU A 136 -22.93 11.68 -21.51
C GLU A 136 -23.22 11.50 -20.02
N VAL A 137 -22.27 10.91 -19.29
CA VAL A 137 -22.34 10.76 -17.84
C VAL A 137 -22.46 12.12 -17.17
N LYS A 138 -21.61 13.08 -17.58
CA LYS A 138 -21.64 14.47 -17.10
C LYS A 138 -23.00 15.13 -17.31
N LYS A 139 -23.57 15.08 -18.52
CA LYS A 139 -24.89 15.67 -18.80
C LYS A 139 -26.01 15.03 -17.97
N CYS A 140 -25.95 13.72 -17.77
CA CYS A 140 -26.91 13.00 -16.93
C CYS A 140 -26.83 13.47 -15.47
N LEU A 141 -25.62 13.57 -14.93
CA LEU A 141 -25.37 14.05 -13.57
C LEU A 141 -25.83 15.50 -13.38
N GLU A 142 -25.47 16.40 -14.30
CA GLU A 142 -25.91 17.81 -14.28
C GLU A 142 -27.44 17.92 -14.26
N ALA A 143 -28.13 17.17 -15.14
CA ALA A 143 -29.59 17.19 -15.20
C ALA A 143 -30.25 16.67 -13.92
N LYS A 144 -29.68 15.61 -13.31
CA LYS A 144 -30.21 15.03 -12.08
C LYS A 144 -29.95 15.90 -10.84
N PHE A 145 -28.82 16.62 -10.77
CA PHE A 145 -28.53 17.54 -9.66
C PHE A 145 -29.31 18.86 -9.73
N GLN A 146 -29.77 19.25 -10.92
CA GLN A 146 -30.42 20.54 -11.13
C GLN A 146 -31.57 20.84 -10.16
N PRO A 147 -32.50 19.92 -9.84
CA PRO A 147 -33.56 20.16 -8.87
C PRO A 147 -33.03 20.46 -7.46
N ILE A 148 -32.03 19.71 -7.01
CA ILE A 148 -31.41 19.86 -5.69
C ILE A 148 -30.66 21.20 -5.61
N VAL A 149 -29.95 21.57 -6.68
CA VAL A 149 -29.26 22.87 -6.77
C VAL A 149 -30.26 24.03 -6.78
N ASN A 150 -31.40 23.88 -7.47
CA ASN A 150 -32.44 24.90 -7.43
C ASN A 150 -33.00 25.05 -6.01
N GLU A 151 -33.34 23.95 -5.33
CA GLU A 151 -33.78 23.97 -3.93
C GLU A 151 -32.75 24.65 -3.02
N PHE A 152 -31.46 24.35 -3.19
CA PHE A 152 -30.38 24.95 -2.41
C PHE A 152 -30.38 26.48 -2.43
N PHE A 153 -30.65 27.08 -3.60
CA PHE A 153 -30.72 28.53 -3.77
C PHE A 153 -32.09 29.11 -3.46
N ASP A 154 -33.16 28.49 -3.95
CA ASP A 154 -34.53 28.98 -3.82
C ASP A 154 -34.98 28.99 -2.35
N SER A 155 -34.48 28.06 -1.54
CA SER A 155 -34.72 27.97 -0.09
C SER A 155 -33.68 28.71 0.77
N GLY A 156 -32.70 29.40 0.18
CA GLY A 156 -31.69 30.16 0.93
C GLY A 156 -30.71 29.32 1.75
N LEU A 157 -30.53 28.03 1.42
CA LEU A 157 -29.72 27.10 2.21
C LEU A 157 -28.22 27.39 2.14
N TYR A 158 -27.77 28.10 1.10
CA TYR A 158 -26.37 28.50 0.91
C TYR A 158 -25.84 29.46 1.99
N GLY A 159 -26.73 30.20 2.67
CA GLY A 159 -26.40 31.06 3.82
C GLY A 159 -26.64 30.39 5.18
N ASN A 160 -27.09 29.13 5.21
CA ASN A 160 -27.39 28.43 6.44
C ASN A 160 -26.12 27.75 7.00
N TYR A 161 -25.62 28.26 8.13
CA TYR A 161 -24.42 27.74 8.77
C TYR A 161 -24.46 26.22 9.01
N SER A 162 -25.57 25.66 9.52
CA SER A 162 -25.64 24.22 9.84
C SER A 162 -25.53 23.37 8.58
N ILE A 163 -26.24 23.75 7.51
CA ILE A 163 -26.23 23.01 6.24
C ILE A 163 -24.84 23.07 5.60
N ILE A 164 -24.23 24.26 5.54
CA ILE A 164 -22.89 24.43 4.97
C ILE A 164 -21.84 23.71 5.81
N HIS A 165 -21.91 23.80 7.13
CA HIS A 165 -21.05 23.06 8.04
C HIS A 165 -21.11 21.56 7.73
N ASP A 166 -22.30 20.97 7.73
CA ASP A 166 -22.48 19.53 7.56
C ASP A 166 -21.99 19.06 6.17
N LEU A 167 -22.21 19.85 5.12
CA LEU A 167 -21.64 19.58 3.80
C LEU A 167 -20.11 19.69 3.80
N CYS A 168 -19.54 20.73 4.42
CA CYS A 168 -18.10 20.97 4.46
C CYS A 168 -17.33 19.91 5.23
N VAL A 169 -17.90 19.32 6.30
CA VAL A 169 -17.19 18.36 7.17
C VAL A 169 -17.55 16.90 6.88
N SER A 170 -18.58 16.63 6.07
CA SER A 170 -19.00 15.26 5.77
C SER A 170 -17.96 14.50 4.93
N PRO A 171 -17.48 13.33 5.41
CA PRO A 171 -16.56 12.48 4.64
C PRO A 171 -17.26 11.78 3.47
N ASP A 172 -18.59 11.65 3.51
CA ASP A 172 -19.37 10.90 2.52
C ASP A 172 -19.73 11.74 1.28
N PHE A 173 -19.46 13.05 1.34
CA PHE A 173 -19.65 13.92 0.18
C PHE A 173 -18.60 13.58 -0.87
N VAL A 174 -19.01 13.16 -2.07
CA VAL A 174 -18.07 12.86 -3.18
C VAL A 174 -18.47 13.52 -4.51
N GLU A 175 -19.46 14.41 -4.47
CA GLU A 175 -20.16 14.89 -5.67
C GLU A 175 -19.60 16.21 -6.20
N ASN A 176 -18.47 16.14 -6.91
CA ASN A 176 -17.88 17.32 -7.56
C ASN A 176 -18.84 18.00 -8.56
N TYR A 177 -19.73 17.22 -9.20
CA TYR A 177 -20.73 17.76 -10.11
C TYR A 177 -21.76 18.65 -9.43
N PHE A 178 -22.14 18.34 -8.19
CA PHE A 178 -22.99 19.22 -7.39
C PHE A 178 -22.30 20.57 -7.17
N CYS A 179 -21.02 20.56 -6.75
CA CYS A 179 -20.25 21.80 -6.54
C CYS A 179 -20.18 22.66 -7.81
N VAL A 180 -19.88 22.05 -8.96
CA VAL A 180 -19.86 22.75 -10.25
C VAL A 180 -21.23 23.34 -10.61
N ALA A 181 -22.32 22.60 -10.37
CA ALA A 181 -23.67 23.06 -10.65
C ALA A 181 -24.08 24.22 -9.72
N VAL A 182 -23.72 24.15 -8.43
CA VAL A 182 -23.89 25.24 -7.46
C VAL A 182 -23.23 26.51 -7.96
N THR A 183 -21.95 26.45 -8.35
CA THR A 183 -21.21 27.64 -8.80
C THR A 183 -21.68 28.20 -10.14
N LYS A 184 -22.26 27.36 -11.02
CA LYS A 184 -22.84 27.81 -12.30
C LYS A 184 -24.18 28.51 -12.11
N ARG A 185 -24.96 28.12 -11.10
CA ARG A 185 -26.30 28.64 -10.82
C ARG A 185 -26.29 29.89 -9.93
N ALA A 186 -25.31 30.01 -9.05
CA ALA A 186 -25.21 31.12 -8.10
C ALA A 186 -25.12 32.48 -8.82
N SER A 187 -25.83 33.50 -8.30
CA SER A 187 -25.51 34.89 -8.63
C SER A 187 -24.21 35.33 -7.93
N ASP A 188 -23.71 36.51 -8.30
CA ASP A 188 -22.55 37.12 -7.64
C ASP A 188 -22.80 37.32 -6.13
N GLU A 189 -23.98 37.82 -5.74
CA GLU A 189 -24.38 38.03 -4.34
C GLU A 189 -24.46 36.71 -3.58
N GLN A 190 -25.09 35.69 -4.18
CA GLN A 190 -25.23 34.36 -3.58
C GLN A 190 -23.88 33.67 -3.41
N SER A 191 -22.96 33.86 -4.36
CA SER A 191 -21.59 33.35 -4.27
C SER A 191 -20.84 33.97 -3.09
N VAL A 192 -20.97 35.29 -2.90
CA VAL A 192 -20.35 36.00 -1.77
C VAL A 192 -20.93 35.50 -0.44
N GLU A 193 -22.25 35.32 -0.34
CA GLU A 193 -22.90 34.82 0.88
C GLU A 193 -22.50 33.38 1.22
N LEU A 194 -22.44 32.50 0.22
CA LEU A 194 -21.95 31.12 0.39
C LEU A 194 -20.51 31.11 0.91
N LEU A 195 -19.61 31.86 0.26
CA LEU A 195 -18.20 31.92 0.65
C LEU A 195 -18.03 32.51 2.05
N ARG A 196 -18.81 33.52 2.43
CA ARG A 196 -18.81 34.07 3.79
C ARG A 196 -19.24 33.02 4.82
N THR A 197 -20.28 32.26 4.51
CA THR A 197 -20.75 31.18 5.40
C THR A 197 -19.68 30.08 5.54
N ILE A 198 -18.96 29.76 4.46
CA ILE A 198 -17.81 28.85 4.50
C ILE A 198 -16.69 29.43 5.39
N ILE A 199 -16.40 30.74 5.34
CA ILE A 199 -15.42 31.36 6.23
C ILE A 199 -15.84 31.25 7.69
N ASP A 200 -17.13 31.42 8.00
CA ASP A 200 -17.65 31.21 9.36
C ASP A 200 -17.43 29.76 9.83
N VAL A 201 -17.58 28.78 8.93
CA VAL A 201 -17.26 27.36 9.22
C VAL A 201 -15.76 27.17 9.44
N ILE A 202 -14.90 27.73 8.57
CA ILE A 202 -13.44 27.67 8.72
C ILE A 202 -13.02 28.23 10.09
N ASN A 203 -13.53 29.40 10.46
CA ASN A 203 -13.17 30.06 11.72
C ASN A 203 -13.60 29.24 12.95
N LYS A 204 -14.75 28.56 12.89
CA LYS A 204 -15.24 27.71 14.00
C LYS A 204 -14.54 26.36 14.08
N GLU A 205 -14.21 25.75 12.95
CA GLU A 205 -13.45 24.50 12.87
C GLU A 205 -11.92 24.74 12.93
N GLU A 206 -11.48 25.98 13.11
CA GLU A 206 -10.07 26.41 13.09
C GLU A 206 -9.32 25.98 11.80
N GLY A 207 -10.03 25.89 10.68
CA GLY A 207 -9.51 25.40 9.40
C GLY A 207 -9.22 23.90 9.37
N SER A 208 -9.58 23.17 10.43
CA SER A 208 -9.49 21.71 10.50
C SER A 208 -10.76 21.04 9.96
N ASN A 209 -10.73 19.72 9.75
CA ASN A 209 -11.89 18.88 9.39
C ASN A 209 -12.61 19.13 8.04
N LEU A 210 -12.21 20.12 7.24
CA LEU A 210 -12.82 20.37 5.92
C LEU A 210 -12.59 19.20 4.95
N LYS A 211 -13.64 18.83 4.20
CA LYS A 211 -13.71 17.67 3.29
C LYS A 211 -14.11 18.10 1.87
N TYR A 212 -14.58 17.13 1.08
CA TYR A 212 -14.72 17.23 -0.37
C TYR A 212 -15.65 18.34 -0.87
N PHE A 213 -16.74 18.68 -0.17
CA PHE A 213 -17.61 19.79 -0.61
C PHE A 213 -16.85 21.12 -0.63
N PHE A 214 -16.11 21.40 0.44
CA PHE A 214 -15.30 22.61 0.56
C PHE A 214 -14.28 22.73 -0.59
N PHE A 215 -13.49 21.68 -0.80
CA PHE A 215 -12.49 21.65 -1.88
C PHE A 215 -13.14 21.63 -3.28
N GLY A 216 -14.30 21.02 -3.42
CA GLY A 216 -15.10 21.02 -4.66
C GLY A 216 -15.58 22.41 -5.04
N ILE A 217 -16.11 23.18 -4.08
CA ILE A 217 -16.50 24.60 -4.29
C ILE A 217 -15.28 25.44 -4.64
N CYS A 218 -14.17 25.30 -3.91
CA CYS A 218 -12.92 26.01 -4.20
C CYS A 218 -12.45 25.74 -5.64
N ASN A 219 -12.38 24.47 -6.04
CA ASN A 219 -11.96 24.07 -7.37
C ASN A 219 -12.92 24.57 -8.46
N ALA A 220 -14.24 24.51 -8.22
CA ALA A 220 -15.24 25.03 -9.15
C ALA A 220 -15.16 26.55 -9.34
N LEU A 221 -14.78 27.29 -8.28
CA LEU A 221 -14.60 28.74 -8.29
C LEU A 221 -13.19 29.21 -8.68
N ARG A 222 -12.20 28.32 -8.88
CA ARG A 222 -10.78 28.68 -9.03
C ARG A 222 -10.45 29.78 -10.04
N ASN A 223 -11.27 29.90 -11.10
CA ASN A 223 -11.11 30.90 -12.17
C ASN A 223 -12.00 32.15 -12.00
N SER A 224 -12.74 32.26 -10.89
CA SER A 224 -13.64 33.37 -10.61
C SER A 224 -12.89 34.53 -9.93
N LYS A 225 -13.45 35.74 -10.05
CA LYS A 225 -12.96 36.93 -9.33
C LYS A 225 -13.01 36.75 -7.80
N PHE A 226 -13.97 35.99 -7.29
CA PHE A 226 -14.20 35.79 -5.86
C PHE A 226 -13.13 34.91 -5.19
N PHE A 227 -12.57 33.95 -5.94
CA PHE A 227 -11.61 33.00 -5.40
C PHE A 227 -10.35 33.68 -4.84
N PHE A 228 -9.92 34.75 -5.48
CA PHE A 228 -8.75 35.50 -5.04
C PHE A 228 -8.97 36.18 -3.68
N ASP A 229 -10.08 36.89 -3.52
CA ASP A 229 -10.42 37.57 -2.28
C ASP A 229 -10.68 36.57 -1.15
N PHE A 230 -11.40 35.49 -1.45
CA PHE A 230 -11.68 34.41 -0.50
C PHE A 230 -10.40 33.75 0.04
N THR A 231 -9.49 33.33 -0.84
CA THR A 231 -8.23 32.71 -0.41
C THR A 231 -7.32 33.69 0.32
N ARG A 232 -7.38 34.99 -0.01
CA ARG A 232 -6.66 36.03 0.74
C ARG A 232 -7.21 36.21 2.15
N GLU A 233 -8.53 36.17 2.32
CA GLU A 233 -9.14 36.27 3.64
C GLU A 233 -8.68 35.13 4.55
N ILE A 234 -8.67 33.89 4.04
CA ILE A 234 -8.15 32.70 4.75
C ILE A 234 -6.70 32.87 5.19
N LEU A 235 -5.86 33.46 4.34
CA LEU A 235 -4.46 33.74 4.66
C LEU A 235 -4.34 34.79 5.78
N VAL A 236 -5.13 35.87 5.71
CA VAL A 236 -5.10 36.98 6.69
C VAL A 236 -5.69 36.57 8.04
N THR A 237 -6.66 35.64 8.07
CA THR A 237 -7.21 35.07 9.31
C THR A 237 -6.29 34.04 9.97
N GLY A 238 -5.11 33.77 9.38
CA GLY A 238 -4.05 32.95 9.99
C GLY A 238 -4.05 31.49 9.57
N HIS A 239 -4.87 31.07 8.60
CA HIS A 239 -4.93 29.68 8.14
C HIS A 239 -3.98 29.43 6.96
N GLN A 240 -2.67 29.65 7.16
CA GLN A 240 -1.64 29.51 6.12
C GLN A 240 -1.61 28.12 5.47
N ASP A 241 -1.65 27.04 6.25
CA ASP A 241 -1.63 25.67 5.70
C ASP A 241 -2.86 25.37 4.83
N LEU A 242 -4.03 25.82 5.27
CA LEU A 242 -5.27 25.68 4.51
C LEU A 242 -5.23 26.50 3.22
N TYR A 243 -4.67 27.71 3.28
CA TYR A 243 -4.44 28.55 2.10
C TYR A 243 -3.59 27.81 1.04
N VAL A 244 -2.48 27.20 1.46
CA VAL A 244 -1.61 26.41 0.57
C VAL A 244 -2.35 25.18 0.03
N HIS A 245 -3.12 24.47 0.88
CA HIS A 245 -3.92 23.32 0.46
C HIS A 245 -4.93 23.70 -0.62
N ILE A 246 -5.73 24.75 -0.42
CA ILE A 246 -6.73 25.20 -1.39
C ILE A 246 -6.07 25.49 -2.74
N LEU A 247 -4.96 26.22 -2.74
CA LEU A 247 -4.25 26.56 -3.97
C LEU A 247 -3.69 25.33 -4.66
N ALA A 248 -3.08 24.40 -3.92
CA ALA A 248 -2.60 23.14 -4.46
C ALA A 248 -3.72 22.29 -5.08
N TYR A 249 -4.86 22.18 -4.38
CA TYR A 249 -6.01 21.42 -4.86
C TYR A 249 -6.61 22.01 -6.14
N CYS A 250 -6.53 23.34 -6.29
CA CYS A 250 -7.06 24.09 -7.43
C CYS A 250 -6.02 24.37 -8.52
N GLU A 251 -4.87 23.71 -8.50
CA GLU A 251 -3.81 23.94 -9.48
C GLU A 251 -4.28 23.64 -10.92
N ASP A 252 -3.71 24.37 -11.88
CA ASP A 252 -4.02 24.24 -13.30
C ASP A 252 -2.79 23.93 -14.17
N ASP A 253 -3.02 23.64 -15.46
CA ASP A 253 -1.97 23.34 -16.45
C ASP A 253 -1.04 24.54 -16.75
N LYS A 254 -1.23 25.69 -16.10
CA LYS A 254 -0.39 26.88 -16.23
C LYS A 254 0.39 27.17 -14.93
N LEU A 255 0.26 26.31 -13.92
CA LEU A 255 0.85 26.49 -12.60
C LEU A 255 0.48 27.84 -11.95
N THR A 256 -0.76 28.28 -12.14
CA THR A 256 -1.24 29.57 -11.61
C THR A 256 -1.13 29.61 -10.08
N SER A 257 -1.49 28.53 -9.39
CA SER A 257 -1.44 28.45 -7.93
C SER A 257 -0.01 28.42 -7.42
N PHE A 258 0.87 27.61 -8.02
CA PHE A 258 2.30 27.57 -7.70
C PHE A 258 2.96 28.93 -7.88
N THR A 259 2.69 29.61 -9.01
CA THR A 259 3.23 30.95 -9.30
C THR A 259 2.80 31.96 -8.23
N ARG A 260 1.56 31.85 -7.73
CA ARG A 260 1.08 32.70 -6.63
C ARG A 260 1.81 32.37 -5.33
N LEU A 261 1.87 31.11 -4.94
CA LEU A 261 2.58 30.66 -3.74
C LEU A 261 4.05 31.08 -3.76
N GLN A 262 4.70 31.01 -4.92
CA GLN A 262 6.09 31.47 -5.08
C GLN A 262 6.23 32.98 -4.84
N LYS A 263 5.28 33.80 -5.31
CA LYS A 263 5.28 35.24 -5.01
C LYS A 263 5.12 35.51 -3.52
N ASP A 264 4.24 34.78 -2.86
CA ASP A 264 4.01 34.91 -1.43
C ASP A 264 5.19 34.42 -0.60
N PHE A 265 5.90 33.38 -1.07
CA PHE A 265 7.19 32.95 -0.52
C PHE A 265 8.28 34.01 -0.68
N VAL A 266 8.46 34.58 -1.88
CA VAL A 266 9.44 35.66 -2.13
C VAL A 266 9.13 36.91 -1.32
N ALA A 267 7.84 37.15 -1.02
CA ALA A 267 7.39 38.24 -0.16
C ALA A 267 7.51 37.93 1.35
N GLU A 268 8.11 36.80 1.73
CA GLU A 268 8.27 36.36 3.13
C GLU A 268 6.93 36.17 3.88
N ILE A 269 5.85 35.88 3.14
CA ILE A 269 4.52 35.58 3.71
C ILE A 269 4.40 34.08 4.05
N LEU A 270 5.10 33.23 3.30
CA LEU A 270 5.14 31.78 3.49
C LEU A 270 6.56 31.33 3.82
N GLU A 271 6.68 30.32 4.68
CA GLU A 271 7.93 29.62 4.96
C GLU A 271 8.25 28.59 3.86
N PRO A 272 9.53 28.25 3.60
CA PRO A 272 9.92 27.32 2.54
C PRO A 272 9.19 25.97 2.55
N ASP A 273 8.79 25.48 3.74
CA ASP A 273 8.10 24.20 3.91
C ASP A 273 6.67 24.17 3.35
N TYR A 274 6.13 25.30 2.87
CA TYR A 274 4.84 25.31 2.15
C TYR A 274 4.84 24.33 0.97
N ILE A 275 6.01 24.09 0.36
CA ILE A 275 6.15 23.17 -0.78
C ILE A 275 5.72 21.74 -0.43
N CYS A 276 5.95 21.31 0.82
CA CYS A 276 5.53 20.02 1.32
C CYS A 276 4.01 19.89 1.33
N SER A 277 3.32 20.95 1.80
CA SER A 277 1.85 21.02 1.79
C SER A 277 1.32 21.11 0.36
N TYR A 278 1.96 21.91 -0.50
CA TYR A 278 1.58 22.04 -1.90
C TYR A 278 1.62 20.69 -2.62
N LEU A 279 2.77 20.00 -2.60
CA LEU A 279 2.95 18.72 -3.29
C LEU A 279 2.01 17.62 -2.77
N ARG A 280 1.71 17.61 -1.46
CA ARG A 280 0.80 16.65 -0.83
C ARG A 280 -0.66 16.86 -1.22
N ASN A 281 -1.05 18.09 -1.55
CA ASN A 281 -2.45 18.49 -1.68
C ASN A 281 -2.88 18.79 -3.12
N ILE A 282 -2.01 18.61 -4.13
CA ILE A 282 -2.43 18.65 -5.54
C ILE A 282 -3.56 17.65 -5.77
N GLY A 283 -4.70 18.14 -6.28
CA GLY A 283 -5.96 17.39 -6.37
C GLY A 283 -6.04 16.49 -7.59
N CYS A 284 -5.60 16.97 -8.75
CA CYS A 284 -5.49 16.18 -9.97
C CYS A 284 -4.23 16.60 -10.75
N CYS A 285 -3.66 15.66 -11.50
CA CYS A 285 -2.46 15.89 -12.27
C CYS A 285 -2.46 15.03 -13.54
N ASN A 286 -2.22 15.63 -14.70
CA ASN A 286 -1.89 14.92 -15.93
C ASN A 286 -0.36 14.89 -16.12
N ASN A 287 0.15 14.18 -17.13
CA ASN A 287 1.60 14.05 -17.36
C ASN A 287 2.29 15.40 -17.60
N GLU A 288 1.68 16.29 -18.37
CA GLU A 288 2.25 17.59 -18.72
C GLU A 288 2.35 18.49 -17.49
N MET A 289 1.27 18.61 -16.73
CA MET A 289 1.23 19.33 -15.45
C MET A 289 2.25 18.74 -14.47
N MET A 290 2.38 17.41 -14.41
CA MET A 290 3.36 16.77 -13.53
C MET A 290 4.79 17.15 -13.89
N LYS A 291 5.12 17.13 -15.18
CA LYS A 291 6.42 17.54 -15.69
C LYS A 291 6.71 18.98 -15.27
N GLN A 292 5.77 19.90 -15.53
CA GLN A 292 5.92 21.31 -15.18
C GLN A 292 6.11 21.51 -13.68
N ILE A 293 5.35 20.80 -12.83
CA ILE A 293 5.50 20.86 -11.36
C ILE A 293 6.89 20.37 -10.94
N ILE A 294 7.34 19.23 -11.46
CA ILE A 294 8.67 18.70 -11.12
C ILE A 294 9.77 19.71 -11.52
N GLU A 295 9.69 20.27 -12.73
CA GLU A 295 10.67 21.24 -13.22
C GLU A 295 10.67 22.51 -12.37
N ALA A 296 9.49 23.10 -12.13
CA ALA A 296 9.34 24.33 -11.37
C ALA A 296 9.79 24.17 -9.90
N VAL A 297 9.41 23.06 -9.25
CA VAL A 297 9.81 22.80 -7.87
C VAL A 297 11.31 22.59 -7.77
N ARG A 298 11.94 21.89 -8.72
CA ARG A 298 13.39 21.68 -8.68
C ARG A 298 14.20 22.93 -8.95
N GLU A 299 13.67 23.85 -9.76
CA GLU A 299 14.30 25.14 -10.00
C GLU A 299 14.35 25.98 -8.72
N VAL A 300 13.27 25.98 -7.94
CA VAL A 300 13.15 26.81 -6.72
C VAL A 300 13.67 26.09 -5.47
N PHE A 301 13.48 24.78 -5.39
CA PHE A 301 13.76 23.93 -4.23
C PHE A 301 14.55 22.67 -4.63
N PRO A 302 15.84 22.80 -5.00
CA PRO A 302 16.64 21.69 -5.53
C PRO A 302 16.83 20.53 -4.54
N ASP A 303 16.73 20.79 -3.23
CA ASP A 303 16.94 19.78 -2.18
C ASP A 303 15.67 18.99 -1.80
N ARG A 304 14.52 19.25 -2.45
CA ARG A 304 13.21 18.65 -2.12
C ARG A 304 12.87 17.40 -2.92
N SER A 305 13.89 16.61 -3.28
CA SER A 305 13.72 15.36 -4.03
C SER A 305 12.93 14.29 -3.28
N ARG A 306 12.94 14.32 -1.93
CA ARG A 306 12.12 13.44 -1.10
C ARG A 306 10.63 13.72 -1.30
N GLU A 307 10.22 14.97 -1.16
CA GLU A 307 8.83 15.40 -1.33
C GLU A 307 8.36 15.21 -2.77
N LEU A 308 9.24 15.45 -3.75
CA LEU A 308 8.97 15.15 -5.16
C LEU A 308 8.77 13.65 -5.42
N LEU A 309 9.54 12.79 -4.75
CA LEU A 309 9.35 11.34 -4.87
C LEU A 309 7.98 10.91 -4.35
N ASP A 310 7.55 11.45 -3.21
CA ASP A 310 6.21 11.19 -2.67
C ASP A 310 5.10 11.69 -3.61
N PHE A 311 5.29 12.88 -4.20
CA PHE A 311 4.39 13.42 -5.21
C PHE A 311 4.26 12.49 -6.41
N VAL A 312 5.36 12.09 -7.06
CA VAL A 312 5.29 11.24 -8.26
C VAL A 312 4.75 9.84 -7.96
N ARG A 313 5.06 9.29 -6.77
CA ARG A 313 4.54 7.99 -6.32
C ARG A 313 3.03 7.99 -6.17
N ARG A 314 2.44 9.08 -5.65
CA ARG A 314 0.99 9.23 -5.50
C ARG A 314 0.24 9.12 -6.82
N PHE A 315 0.90 9.50 -7.92
CA PHE A 315 0.35 9.46 -9.28
C PHE A 315 0.93 8.33 -10.14
N ASN A 316 1.61 7.34 -9.55
CA ASN A 316 2.23 6.22 -10.27
C ASN A 316 1.22 5.27 -10.95
N TYR A 317 -0.09 5.45 -10.71
CA TYR A 317 -1.16 4.75 -11.43
C TYR A 317 -1.43 5.34 -12.81
N LEU A 318 -0.88 6.52 -13.14
CA LEU A 318 -1.01 7.10 -14.47
C LEU A 318 -0.42 6.13 -15.51
N PRO A 319 -1.24 5.65 -16.48
CA PRO A 319 -0.75 4.73 -17.49
C PRO A 319 0.43 5.34 -18.25
N ASP A 320 1.46 4.52 -18.50
CA ASP A 320 2.52 4.80 -19.46
C ASP A 320 3.49 5.97 -19.19
N VAL A 321 3.71 6.40 -17.93
CA VAL A 321 4.85 7.29 -17.60
C VAL A 321 6.19 6.76 -18.14
N ARG A 322 6.33 5.43 -18.26
CA ARG A 322 7.51 4.77 -18.85
C ARG A 322 7.69 5.00 -20.36
N LYS A 323 6.60 5.29 -21.09
CA LYS A 323 6.64 5.66 -22.51
C LYS A 323 6.83 7.15 -22.72
N ASP A 324 6.66 7.93 -21.66
CA ASP A 324 6.84 9.37 -21.67
C ASP A 324 8.33 9.71 -21.68
N THR A 325 8.83 10.11 -22.84
CA THR A 325 10.26 10.40 -23.06
C THR A 325 10.76 11.61 -22.28
N GLU A 326 9.87 12.44 -21.75
CA GLU A 326 10.23 13.66 -21.03
C GLU A 326 10.08 13.49 -19.52
N LEU A 327 9.01 12.84 -19.07
CA LEU A 327 8.74 12.61 -17.65
C LEU A 327 9.66 11.54 -17.05
N PHE A 328 9.98 10.49 -17.82
CA PHE A 328 10.78 9.37 -17.33
C PHE A 328 12.23 9.77 -16.94
N PRO A 329 12.95 10.61 -17.72
CA PRO A 329 14.21 11.19 -17.27
C PRO A 329 14.12 12.02 -16.00
N LEU A 330 13.01 12.73 -15.76
CA LEU A 330 12.82 13.49 -14.53
C LEU A 330 12.70 12.58 -13.30
N TYR A 331 12.01 11.44 -13.42
CA TYR A 331 11.91 10.45 -12.34
C TYR A 331 13.27 9.88 -11.97
N LYS A 332 14.10 9.56 -12.97
CA LYS A 332 15.48 9.11 -12.74
C LYS A 332 16.30 10.14 -11.99
N LYS A 333 16.19 11.42 -12.36
CA LYS A 333 16.86 12.49 -11.64
C LYS A 333 16.35 12.62 -10.21
N ILE A 334 15.03 12.57 -9.96
CA ILE A 334 14.47 12.58 -8.59
C ILE A 334 15.05 11.44 -7.75
N ILE A 335 15.15 10.23 -8.32
CA ILE A 335 15.75 9.07 -7.64
C ILE A 335 17.24 9.31 -7.33
N LEU A 336 18.00 9.83 -8.30
CA LEU A 336 19.43 10.13 -8.10
C LEU A 336 19.67 11.26 -7.11
N ASP A 337 18.74 12.21 -7.00
CA ASP A 337 18.85 13.36 -6.10
C ASP A 337 18.25 13.07 -4.70
N TYR A 338 17.53 11.94 -4.54
CA TYR A 338 16.92 11.56 -3.26
C TYR A 338 17.97 11.39 -2.15
N PRO A 339 17.78 12.00 -0.96
CA PRO A 339 18.70 11.86 0.17
C PRO A 339 18.52 10.51 0.87
N ILE A 340 19.48 9.61 0.71
CA ILE A 340 19.49 8.30 1.35
C ILE A 340 20.16 8.43 2.72
N VAL A 341 19.35 8.52 3.79
CA VAL A 341 19.83 8.66 5.18
C VAL A 341 18.99 7.83 6.16
N THR A 342 19.53 7.48 7.32
CA THR A 342 18.87 6.55 8.27
C THR A 342 17.55 7.08 8.87
N GLU A 343 17.40 8.40 8.99
CA GLU A 343 16.23 9.07 9.57
C GLU A 343 14.96 8.83 8.75
N TYR A 344 15.09 8.54 7.46
CA TYR A 344 13.98 8.37 6.53
C TYR A 344 13.58 6.91 6.36
N ARG A 345 13.50 6.14 7.46
CA ARG A 345 13.36 4.68 7.38
C ARG A 345 12.20 4.20 6.50
N ASN A 346 11.00 4.73 6.72
CA ASN A 346 9.81 4.34 5.96
C ASN A 346 9.90 4.82 4.50
N ASP A 347 10.39 6.03 4.28
CA ASP A 347 10.49 6.61 2.94
C ASP A 347 11.58 5.92 2.11
N ASN A 348 12.66 5.44 2.75
CA ASN A 348 13.69 4.64 2.11
C ASN A 348 13.15 3.29 1.60
N TYR A 349 12.27 2.65 2.38
CA TYR A 349 11.59 1.42 1.94
C TYR A 349 10.75 1.67 0.69
N GLU A 350 10.02 2.77 0.72
CA GLU A 350 9.17 3.21 -0.37
C GLU A 350 9.97 3.67 -1.61
N TYR A 351 11.09 4.35 -1.40
CA TYR A 351 12.08 4.68 -2.43
C TYR A 351 12.61 3.41 -3.10
N SER A 352 12.97 2.39 -2.30
CA SER A 352 13.49 1.12 -2.83
C SER A 352 12.47 0.44 -3.73
N ARG A 353 11.23 0.28 -3.26
CA ARG A 353 10.16 -0.37 -4.06
C ARG A 353 9.89 0.36 -5.38
N PHE A 354 9.83 1.68 -5.35
CA PHE A 354 9.63 2.49 -6.55
C PHE A 354 10.79 2.34 -7.54
N THR A 355 12.02 2.43 -7.04
CA THR A 355 13.25 2.34 -7.84
C THR A 355 13.46 0.94 -8.44
N VAL A 356 13.17 -0.12 -7.68
CA VAL A 356 13.15 -1.52 -8.17
C VAL A 356 12.16 -1.67 -9.32
N GLY A 357 10.95 -1.10 -9.17
CA GLY A 357 9.94 -1.08 -10.23
C GLY A 357 10.45 -0.41 -11.50
N LEU A 358 11.15 0.71 -11.38
CA LEU A 358 11.74 1.43 -12.51
C LEU A 358 12.85 0.61 -13.18
N LEU A 359 13.83 0.12 -12.41
CA LEU A 359 14.97 -0.65 -12.92
C LEU A 359 14.55 -1.94 -13.66
N LYS A 360 13.54 -2.66 -13.15
CA LYS A 360 13.02 -3.87 -13.80
C LYS A 360 12.47 -3.60 -15.20
N ASN A 361 11.88 -2.42 -15.39
CA ASN A 361 11.16 -2.05 -16.62
C ASN A 361 11.96 -1.17 -17.59
N ASP A 362 13.18 -0.75 -17.23
CA ASP A 362 14.05 0.12 -18.03
C ASP A 362 15.35 -0.59 -18.45
N ASN A 363 16.11 -0.05 -19.41
CA ASN A 363 17.43 -0.58 -19.81
C ASN A 363 18.52 0.50 -19.79
N ASP A 364 18.32 1.62 -19.10
CA ASP A 364 19.29 2.69 -18.98
C ASP A 364 20.45 2.29 -18.05
N THR A 365 21.56 1.92 -18.67
CA THR A 365 22.77 1.47 -17.98
C THR A 365 23.52 2.61 -17.29
N GLU A 366 23.44 3.84 -17.79
CA GLU A 366 24.07 5.01 -17.17
C GLU A 366 23.37 5.35 -15.86
N PHE A 367 22.03 5.33 -15.86
CA PHE A 367 21.23 5.51 -14.65
C PHE A 367 21.53 4.41 -13.61
N ALA A 368 21.52 3.14 -14.02
CA ALA A 368 21.83 2.03 -13.12
C ALA A 368 23.24 2.14 -12.51
N LYS A 369 24.22 2.59 -13.29
CA LYS A 369 25.58 2.85 -12.82
C LYS A 369 25.61 3.93 -11.74
N LYS A 370 25.05 5.11 -12.01
CA LYS A 370 25.00 6.23 -11.06
C LYS A 370 24.28 5.86 -9.78
N LEU A 371 23.18 5.11 -9.89
CA LEU A 371 22.43 4.63 -8.75
C LEU A 371 23.23 3.62 -7.92
N SER A 372 23.94 2.68 -8.58
CA SER A 372 24.82 1.73 -7.90
C SER A 372 25.89 2.46 -7.08
N ASP A 373 26.55 3.45 -7.66
CA ASP A 373 27.61 4.22 -6.98
C ASP A 373 27.04 4.99 -5.78
N LYS A 374 25.89 5.65 -5.97
CA LYS A 374 25.18 6.34 -4.89
C LYS A 374 24.82 5.39 -3.74
N LEU A 375 24.34 4.18 -4.04
CA LEU A 375 23.97 3.18 -3.03
C LEU A 375 25.19 2.65 -2.27
N ILE A 376 26.31 2.40 -2.96
CA ILE A 376 27.58 1.97 -2.33
C ILE A 376 28.01 3.02 -1.29
N GLU A 377 28.04 4.29 -1.69
CA GLU A 377 28.42 5.38 -0.78
C GLU A 377 27.45 5.54 0.39
N ALA A 378 26.15 5.60 0.11
CA ALA A 378 25.14 5.82 1.15
C ALA A 378 25.12 4.68 2.18
N MET A 379 25.17 3.43 1.73
CA MET A 379 25.25 2.27 2.63
C MET A 379 26.62 2.13 3.32
N ASN A 380 27.66 2.80 2.84
CA ASN A 380 28.91 2.84 3.58
C ASN A 380 28.91 3.93 4.65
N GLN A 381 28.26 5.06 4.39
CA GLN A 381 28.15 6.17 5.34
C GLN A 381 27.18 5.81 6.49
N ASP A 382 26.02 5.26 6.14
CA ASP A 382 24.89 5.05 7.04
C ASP A 382 24.48 3.57 7.18
N TYR A 383 23.74 3.26 8.26
CA TYR A 383 23.16 1.93 8.50
C TYR A 383 21.70 1.86 8.01
N LEU A 384 21.53 1.40 6.78
CA LEU A 384 20.29 1.41 5.99
C LEU A 384 19.68 0.00 5.82
N TYR A 385 20.13 -0.95 6.65
CA TYR A 385 19.76 -2.35 6.55
C TYR A 385 18.23 -2.58 6.54
N ASN A 386 17.75 -3.47 5.68
CA ASN A 386 16.34 -3.82 5.39
C ASN A 386 15.50 -2.76 4.66
N ASN A 387 16.00 -1.55 4.40
CA ASN A 387 15.20 -0.54 3.68
C ASN A 387 15.36 -0.61 2.16
N PHE A 388 16.47 -1.18 1.68
CA PHE A 388 16.87 -1.17 0.27
C PHE A 388 16.74 -2.56 -0.39
N GLU A 389 15.94 -3.44 0.21
CA GLU A 389 15.76 -4.83 -0.26
C GLU A 389 15.29 -4.89 -1.72
N GLY A 390 15.96 -5.70 -2.52
CA GLY A 390 15.65 -6.00 -3.92
C GLY A 390 16.38 -5.10 -4.92
N LEU A 391 17.00 -4.00 -4.50
CA LEU A 391 17.77 -3.13 -5.38
C LEU A 391 19.03 -3.81 -5.90
N TRP A 392 19.81 -4.44 -5.01
CA TRP A 392 21.02 -5.14 -5.42
C TRP A 392 20.69 -6.38 -6.25
N SER A 393 19.58 -7.06 -5.95
CA SER A 393 19.10 -8.16 -6.80
C SER A 393 18.89 -7.69 -8.24
N VAL A 394 18.15 -6.60 -8.45
CA VAL A 394 17.89 -6.12 -9.83
C VAL A 394 19.13 -5.55 -10.49
N LEU A 395 19.98 -4.81 -9.76
CA LEU A 395 21.21 -4.24 -10.30
C LEU A 395 22.18 -5.34 -10.75
N LEU A 396 22.36 -6.39 -9.94
CA LEU A 396 23.25 -7.50 -10.27
C LEU A 396 22.67 -8.42 -11.34
N GLU A 397 21.37 -8.71 -11.34
CA GLU A 397 20.76 -9.61 -12.33
C GLU A 397 20.65 -8.96 -13.72
N LYS A 398 20.34 -7.66 -13.80
CA LYS A 398 20.03 -7.00 -15.07
C LYS A 398 21.13 -6.07 -15.57
N TYR A 399 21.81 -5.37 -14.66
CA TYR A 399 22.78 -4.31 -15.01
C TYR A 399 24.23 -4.72 -14.69
N PHE A 400 24.48 -6.02 -14.50
CA PHE A 400 25.76 -6.60 -14.15
C PHE A 400 26.97 -5.94 -14.82
N LEU A 401 26.94 -5.86 -16.17
CA LEU A 401 28.08 -5.41 -16.97
C LEU A 401 28.57 -4.01 -16.61
N VAL A 402 27.69 -3.14 -16.11
CA VAL A 402 28.06 -1.77 -15.73
C VAL A 402 28.27 -1.61 -14.23
N VAL A 403 27.58 -2.38 -13.39
CA VAL A 403 27.68 -2.21 -11.93
C VAL A 403 28.82 -3.03 -11.29
N TRP A 404 29.22 -4.15 -11.92
CA TRP A 404 30.07 -5.14 -11.27
C TRP A 404 31.46 -4.63 -10.88
N GLU A 405 32.08 -3.80 -11.73
CA GLU A 405 33.45 -3.36 -11.49
C GLU A 405 33.57 -2.64 -10.15
N ASP A 406 32.74 -1.62 -9.92
CA ASP A 406 32.83 -0.81 -8.69
C ASP A 406 32.17 -1.51 -7.50
N PHE A 407 31.12 -2.29 -7.74
CA PHE A 407 30.54 -3.16 -6.72
C PHE A 407 31.56 -4.17 -6.17
N SER A 408 32.30 -4.86 -7.05
CA SER A 408 33.30 -5.85 -6.65
C SER A 408 34.48 -5.24 -5.91
N LYS A 409 34.95 -4.05 -6.33
CA LYS A 409 35.96 -3.26 -5.60
C LYS A 409 35.48 -2.85 -4.21
N ALA A 410 34.23 -2.39 -4.10
CA ALA A 410 33.65 -2.01 -2.82
C ALA A 410 33.51 -3.21 -1.86
N LEU A 411 33.14 -4.39 -2.37
CA LEU A 411 33.03 -5.60 -1.54
C LEU A 411 34.37 -5.98 -0.88
N VAL A 412 35.49 -5.90 -1.59
CA VAL A 412 36.81 -6.29 -1.06
C VAL A 412 37.53 -5.17 -0.32
N SER A 413 37.07 -3.92 -0.46
CA SER A 413 37.75 -2.78 0.16
C SER A 413 37.59 -2.77 1.69
N LYS A 414 38.65 -2.30 2.36
CA LYS A 414 38.66 -2.03 3.81
C LYS A 414 37.98 -0.71 4.16
N ASP A 415 37.79 0.18 3.18
CA ASP A 415 37.09 1.45 3.38
C ASP A 415 35.56 1.27 3.29
N TYR A 416 35.10 0.14 2.74
CA TYR A 416 33.68 -0.15 2.46
C TYR A 416 33.10 -1.29 3.32
N ILE A 417 33.60 -1.46 4.55
CA ILE A 417 33.19 -2.55 5.45
C ILE A 417 31.70 -2.46 5.80
N ARG A 418 31.17 -1.25 6.02
CA ARG A 418 29.75 -1.04 6.37
C ARG A 418 28.85 -1.40 5.20
N PHE A 419 29.21 -0.99 3.99
CA PHE A 419 28.53 -1.39 2.77
C PHE A 419 28.47 -2.93 2.65
N ARG A 420 29.64 -3.59 2.70
CA ARG A 420 29.75 -5.06 2.62
C ARG A 420 28.84 -5.77 3.62
N TYR A 421 28.86 -5.32 4.88
CA TYR A 421 28.08 -5.93 5.95
C TYR A 421 26.57 -5.88 5.68
N GLN A 422 26.09 -4.78 5.08
CA GLN A 422 24.67 -4.57 4.85
C GLN A 422 24.14 -5.33 3.63
N VAL A 423 24.92 -5.45 2.56
CA VAL A 423 24.46 -6.10 1.32
C VAL A 423 24.54 -7.62 1.35
N ARG A 424 25.38 -8.21 2.21
CA ARG A 424 25.70 -9.65 2.21
C ARG A 424 24.47 -10.56 2.23
N HIS A 425 23.41 -10.17 2.94
CA HIS A 425 22.22 -10.99 3.10
C HIS A 425 21.34 -10.99 1.84
N GLU A 426 21.33 -9.91 1.08
CA GLU A 426 20.58 -9.82 -0.17
C GLU A 426 21.33 -10.50 -1.32
N ILE A 427 22.66 -10.32 -1.39
CA ILE A 427 23.45 -10.75 -2.56
C ILE A 427 23.88 -12.22 -2.49
N GLY A 428 23.96 -12.81 -1.29
CA GLY A 428 24.34 -14.20 -1.04
C GLY A 428 23.17 -15.08 -0.60
N SER A 429 23.45 -16.17 0.12
CA SER A 429 22.41 -17.09 0.62
C SER A 429 21.49 -16.52 1.71
N GLY A 430 21.79 -15.33 2.24
CA GLY A 430 20.98 -14.68 3.27
C GLY A 430 20.94 -15.48 4.56
N PHE A 431 19.75 -15.56 5.18
CA PHE A 431 19.48 -16.46 6.32
C PHE A 431 19.00 -17.85 5.88
N GLY A 432 18.93 -18.10 4.57
CA GLY A 432 18.53 -19.36 3.99
C GLY A 432 19.71 -20.12 3.39
N PHE A 433 19.39 -21.16 2.63
CA PHE A 433 20.38 -21.95 1.87
C PHE A 433 20.28 -21.73 0.36
N GLY A 434 19.62 -20.64 -0.06
CA GLY A 434 19.37 -20.32 -1.46
C GLY A 434 20.61 -19.75 -2.17
N SER A 435 20.52 -19.63 -3.50
CA SER A 435 21.52 -18.92 -4.30
C SER A 435 21.13 -17.45 -4.41
N GLY A 436 22.01 -16.55 -3.98
CA GLY A 436 21.79 -15.11 -4.11
C GLY A 436 22.12 -14.56 -5.51
N PRO A 437 21.72 -13.32 -5.82
CA PRO A 437 21.96 -12.65 -7.10
C PRO A 437 23.41 -12.67 -7.58
N ILE A 438 24.40 -12.63 -6.68
CA ILE A 438 25.81 -12.67 -7.09
C ILE A 438 26.19 -14.01 -7.75
N PHE A 439 25.46 -15.08 -7.45
CA PHE A 439 25.71 -16.42 -8.01
C PHE A 439 24.87 -16.71 -9.26
N SER A 440 23.92 -15.85 -9.63
CA SER A 440 23.15 -15.98 -10.89
C SER A 440 23.99 -15.64 -12.13
N MET A 441 25.13 -14.98 -11.92
CA MET A 441 26.03 -14.47 -12.95
C MET A 441 26.96 -15.55 -13.55
N GLY A 442 26.95 -16.74 -12.96
CA GLY A 442 27.76 -17.90 -13.36
C GLY A 442 29.08 -18.02 -12.61
N ASP A 443 29.47 -19.26 -12.33
CA ASP A 443 30.63 -19.58 -11.49
C ASP A 443 31.94 -18.95 -12.00
N GLU A 444 32.15 -18.85 -13.32
CA GLU A 444 33.37 -18.29 -13.88
C GLU A 444 33.61 -16.82 -13.49
N VAL A 445 32.54 -16.04 -13.31
CA VAL A 445 32.64 -14.65 -12.82
C VAL A 445 33.16 -14.64 -11.38
N ILE A 446 32.62 -15.50 -10.53
CA ILE A 446 33.03 -15.65 -9.12
C ILE A 446 34.48 -16.15 -9.03
N LYS A 447 34.84 -17.14 -9.85
CA LYS A 447 36.22 -17.65 -9.90
C LYS A 447 37.20 -16.55 -10.27
N LYS A 448 36.90 -15.78 -11.32
CA LYS A 448 37.73 -14.64 -11.74
C LYS A 448 37.82 -13.57 -10.65
N PHE A 449 36.73 -13.30 -9.92
CA PHE A 449 36.74 -12.37 -8.79
C PHE A 449 37.68 -12.81 -7.68
N CYS A 450 37.64 -14.09 -7.28
CA CYS A 450 38.57 -14.67 -6.33
C CYS A 450 40.03 -14.60 -6.80
N PHE A 451 40.29 -14.79 -8.11
CA PHE A 451 41.66 -14.67 -8.64
C PHE A 451 42.15 -13.21 -8.75
N ASN A 452 41.25 -12.26 -8.99
CA ASN A 452 41.58 -10.84 -9.03
C ASN A 452 41.90 -10.27 -7.64
N TYR A 453 41.22 -10.77 -6.60
CA TYR A 453 41.40 -10.36 -5.21
C TYR A 453 41.66 -11.57 -4.30
N PRO A 454 42.81 -12.26 -4.46
CA PRO A 454 43.04 -13.56 -3.83
C PRO A 454 43.16 -13.49 -2.30
N ILE A 455 43.34 -12.31 -1.72
CA ILE A 455 43.41 -12.14 -0.25
C ILE A 455 42.00 -12.01 0.33
N GLU A 456 41.15 -11.17 -0.25
CA GLU A 456 39.85 -10.78 0.33
C GLU A 456 38.66 -11.55 -0.24
N ALA A 457 38.63 -11.83 -1.55
CA ALA A 457 37.44 -12.38 -2.19
C ALA A 457 37.14 -13.84 -1.83
N PRO A 458 38.11 -14.77 -1.71
CA PRO A 458 37.80 -16.17 -1.39
C PRO A 458 37.01 -16.39 -0.10
N SER A 459 37.40 -15.73 0.99
CA SER A 459 36.68 -15.84 2.28
C SER A 459 35.31 -15.15 2.21
N LEU A 460 35.22 -14.01 1.51
CA LEU A 460 33.96 -13.32 1.28
C LEU A 460 32.98 -14.21 0.51
N VAL A 461 33.42 -14.85 -0.58
CA VAL A 461 32.57 -15.74 -1.38
C VAL A 461 32.17 -16.97 -0.56
N ALA A 462 33.07 -17.57 0.22
CA ALA A 462 32.75 -18.68 1.12
C ALA A 462 31.66 -18.31 2.13
N ASN A 463 31.63 -17.05 2.59
CA ASN A 463 30.58 -16.56 3.49
C ASN A 463 29.23 -16.32 2.79
N LEU A 464 29.22 -16.09 1.47
CA LEU A 464 28.02 -15.77 0.70
C LEU A 464 27.43 -16.95 -0.07
N CYS A 465 28.23 -17.98 -0.38
CA CYS A 465 27.86 -18.99 -1.36
C CYS A 465 26.77 -19.95 -0.88
N PRO A 466 25.93 -20.46 -1.81
CA PRO A 466 25.06 -21.58 -1.50
C PRO A 466 25.93 -22.80 -1.17
N VAL A 467 26.01 -23.17 0.11
CA VAL A 467 26.96 -24.19 0.57
C VAL A 467 26.60 -25.59 0.05
N PHE A 468 25.31 -25.88 -0.06
CA PHE A 468 24.81 -27.20 -0.43
C PHE A 468 24.21 -27.24 -1.83
N ALA A 469 24.31 -28.40 -2.48
CA ALA A 469 23.60 -28.68 -3.72
C ALA A 469 22.18 -29.19 -3.41
N PHE A 470 21.16 -28.40 -3.75
CA PHE A 470 19.77 -28.80 -3.60
C PHE A 470 19.23 -29.35 -4.92
N GLU A 471 18.80 -30.61 -4.89
CA GLU A 471 18.17 -31.27 -6.03
C GLU A 471 16.67 -31.41 -5.78
N LYS A 472 15.85 -30.88 -6.69
CA LYS A 472 14.40 -31.14 -6.69
C LYS A 472 14.14 -32.50 -7.33
N LEU A 473 13.55 -33.39 -6.55
CA LEU A 473 13.09 -34.69 -7.00
C LEU A 473 11.73 -34.55 -7.71
N GLY A 474 11.39 -35.54 -8.53
CA GLY A 474 10.17 -35.52 -9.37
C GLY A 474 8.85 -35.52 -8.59
N ASP A 475 8.88 -35.80 -7.29
CA ASP A 475 7.74 -35.73 -6.36
C ASP A 475 7.63 -34.36 -5.64
N GLY A 476 8.52 -33.42 -5.97
CA GLY A 476 8.59 -32.10 -5.35
C GLY A 476 9.40 -32.06 -4.04
N SER A 477 9.93 -33.19 -3.56
CA SER A 477 10.85 -33.21 -2.42
C SER A 477 12.23 -32.67 -2.81
N ILE A 478 12.97 -32.14 -1.83
CA ILE A 478 14.31 -31.60 -2.04
C ILE A 478 15.29 -32.49 -1.28
N ARG A 479 16.31 -33.01 -1.98
CA ARG A 479 17.41 -33.76 -1.37
C ARG A 479 18.71 -32.96 -1.48
N THR A 480 19.58 -33.12 -0.49
CA THR A 480 20.92 -32.55 -0.48
C THR A 480 21.86 -33.51 0.23
N GLU A 481 22.87 -34.02 -0.46
CA GLU A 481 23.88 -34.93 0.12
C GLU A 481 25.31 -34.51 -0.20
N ARG A 482 25.49 -33.32 -0.77
CA ARG A 482 26.81 -32.82 -1.15
C ARG A 482 26.89 -31.31 -1.04
N PHE A 483 28.12 -30.83 -0.90
CA PHE A 483 28.44 -29.43 -1.11
C PHE A 483 28.14 -29.01 -2.56
N SER A 484 27.82 -27.74 -2.76
CA SER A 484 27.66 -27.14 -4.08
C SER A 484 28.99 -27.14 -4.85
N ASP A 485 28.90 -27.01 -6.17
CA ASP A 485 30.08 -27.02 -7.04
C ASP A 485 31.02 -25.85 -6.74
N ILE A 486 30.46 -24.66 -6.42
CA ILE A 486 31.25 -23.49 -6.02
C ILE A 486 31.93 -23.69 -4.65
N ALA A 487 31.27 -24.34 -3.70
CA ALA A 487 31.87 -24.64 -2.40
C ALA A 487 33.02 -25.65 -2.53
N LEU A 488 32.82 -26.73 -3.30
CA LEU A 488 33.87 -27.70 -3.61
C LEU A 488 35.07 -27.03 -4.29
N TRP A 489 34.81 -26.16 -5.27
CA TRP A 489 35.87 -25.41 -5.94
C TRP A 489 36.65 -24.50 -4.97
N LEU A 490 35.99 -23.84 -4.03
CA LEU A 490 36.66 -23.03 -3.00
C LEU A 490 37.53 -23.87 -2.06
N PHE A 491 37.08 -25.06 -1.65
CA PHE A 491 37.92 -26.00 -0.89
C PHE A 491 39.15 -26.44 -1.70
N ASP A 492 38.95 -26.71 -2.99
CA ASP A 492 39.98 -27.16 -3.89
C ASP A 492 41.07 -26.11 -4.15
N GLU A 493 40.69 -24.84 -4.31
CA GLU A 493 41.60 -23.74 -4.68
C GLU A 493 42.12 -22.94 -3.48
N PHE A 494 41.31 -22.76 -2.43
CA PHE A 494 41.62 -21.87 -1.31
C PHE A 494 41.44 -22.50 0.07
N GLY A 495 41.16 -23.81 0.15
CA GLY A 495 40.98 -24.52 1.41
C GLY A 495 42.24 -24.68 2.28
N ASP A 496 43.39 -24.12 1.86
CA ASP A 496 44.57 -23.96 2.71
C ASP A 496 44.54 -22.68 3.56
N LYS A 497 43.63 -21.74 3.27
CA LYS A 497 43.47 -20.49 4.00
C LYS A 497 42.47 -20.67 5.14
N GLU A 498 42.91 -20.40 6.36
CA GLU A 498 42.08 -20.53 7.56
C GLU A 498 40.84 -19.63 7.48
N GLU A 499 40.99 -18.40 6.96
CA GLU A 499 39.89 -17.44 6.84
C GLU A 499 38.78 -17.90 5.89
N VAL A 500 39.10 -18.77 4.93
CA VAL A 500 38.11 -19.36 4.01
C VAL A 500 37.31 -20.45 4.72
N LEU A 501 37.99 -21.32 5.47
CA LEU A 501 37.35 -22.38 6.25
C LEU A 501 36.49 -21.81 7.39
N ASP A 502 36.95 -20.74 8.04
CA ASP A 502 36.19 -20.00 9.04
C ASP A 502 34.97 -19.30 8.43
N ALA A 503 35.09 -18.75 7.23
CA ALA A 503 33.96 -18.14 6.52
C ALA A 503 32.87 -19.18 6.17
N PHE A 504 33.27 -20.40 5.77
CA PHE A 504 32.33 -21.52 5.60
C PHE A 504 31.67 -21.92 6.92
N HIS A 505 32.44 -21.99 8.01
CA HIS A 505 31.89 -22.28 9.33
C HIS A 505 30.86 -21.23 9.73
N ALA A 506 31.14 -19.95 9.52
CA ALA A 506 30.19 -18.87 9.79
C ALA A 506 28.91 -18.99 8.93
N ASN A 507 29.04 -19.31 7.65
CA ASN A 507 27.90 -19.50 6.74
C ASN A 507 27.01 -20.69 7.18
N LEU A 508 27.63 -21.79 7.64
CA LEU A 508 26.91 -22.98 8.07
C LEU A 508 26.26 -22.85 9.45
N CYS A 509 26.96 -22.25 10.43
CA CYS A 509 26.60 -22.39 11.84
C CYS A 509 25.73 -21.26 12.43
N THR A 510 25.36 -20.24 11.64
CA THR A 510 24.47 -19.16 12.11
C THR A 510 23.04 -19.32 11.56
N LEU A 511 22.15 -19.97 12.31
CA LEU A 511 20.74 -20.17 11.91
C LEU A 511 19.76 -20.24 13.09
N SER A 512 18.48 -20.00 12.78
CA SER A 512 17.33 -20.25 13.65
C SER A 512 16.48 -21.36 13.03
N TRP A 513 15.95 -22.27 13.84
CA TRP A 513 15.19 -23.42 13.35
C TRP A 513 13.90 -23.61 14.15
N THR A 514 12.82 -24.00 13.46
CA THR A 514 11.54 -24.36 14.07
C THR A 514 11.23 -25.82 13.73
N GLY A 515 10.93 -26.63 14.74
CA GLY A 515 10.76 -28.08 14.60
C GLY A 515 12.06 -28.84 14.89
N SER A 516 12.14 -30.08 14.40
CA SER A 516 13.31 -30.94 14.63
C SER A 516 14.50 -30.49 13.79
N ILE A 517 15.63 -30.18 14.43
CA ILE A 517 16.90 -29.80 13.77
C ILE A 517 17.78 -31.03 13.48
N ILE A 518 17.39 -32.23 13.92
CA ILE A 518 18.11 -33.49 13.69
C ILE A 518 18.48 -33.69 12.19
N PRO A 519 17.56 -33.52 11.21
CA PRO A 519 17.91 -33.73 9.80
C PRO A 519 18.98 -32.76 9.27
N TYR A 520 19.08 -31.57 9.87
CA TYR A 520 20.11 -30.60 9.50
C TYR A 520 21.51 -31.11 9.89
N HIS A 521 21.65 -31.63 11.12
CA HIS A 521 22.93 -32.17 11.61
C HIS A 521 23.34 -33.44 10.84
N GLU A 522 22.40 -34.35 10.60
CA GLU A 522 22.64 -35.57 9.81
C GLU A 522 23.15 -35.25 8.39
N ARG A 523 22.52 -34.29 7.71
CA ARG A 523 22.97 -33.81 6.39
C ARG A 523 24.38 -33.24 6.46
N ASN A 524 24.67 -32.38 7.44
CA ASN A 524 25.99 -31.76 7.57
C ASN A 524 27.07 -32.82 7.75
N ILE A 525 26.86 -33.78 8.67
CA ILE A 525 27.78 -34.91 8.89
C ILE A 525 28.01 -35.68 7.59
N ALA A 526 26.94 -36.00 6.85
CA ALA A 526 27.04 -36.71 5.57
C ALA A 526 27.89 -35.93 4.55
N CYS A 527 27.68 -34.61 4.43
CA CYS A 527 28.45 -33.77 3.53
C CYS A 527 29.93 -33.68 3.94
N PHE A 528 30.22 -33.44 5.23
CA PHE A 528 31.60 -33.36 5.71
C PHE A 528 32.38 -34.67 5.55
N LYS A 529 31.73 -35.83 5.68
CA LYS A 529 32.36 -37.13 5.43
C LYS A 529 32.95 -37.26 4.02
N LEU A 530 32.38 -36.56 3.03
CA LEU A 530 32.92 -36.53 1.66
C LEU A 530 34.28 -35.81 1.58
N LEU A 531 34.59 -34.92 2.53
CA LEU A 531 35.84 -34.15 2.57
C LEU A 531 36.97 -34.85 3.33
N LEU A 532 36.72 -36.00 3.99
CA LEU A 532 37.75 -36.73 4.75
C LEU A 532 38.90 -37.27 3.88
N ASN A 533 38.67 -37.43 2.58
CA ASN A 533 39.71 -37.83 1.62
C ASN A 533 40.17 -36.67 0.72
N HIS A 534 39.87 -35.43 1.08
CA HIS A 534 40.21 -34.25 0.28
C HIS A 534 41.73 -34.11 0.10
N LYS A 535 42.18 -33.56 -1.04
CA LYS A 535 43.61 -33.44 -1.39
C LYS A 535 44.42 -32.58 -0.40
N ARG A 536 43.79 -31.55 0.17
CA ARG A 536 44.39 -30.63 1.15
C ARG A 536 44.20 -31.14 2.58
N VAL A 537 45.28 -31.15 3.36
CA VAL A 537 45.28 -31.59 4.76
C VAL A 537 44.36 -30.72 5.61
N GLN A 538 44.42 -29.40 5.43
CA GLN A 538 43.65 -28.40 6.18
C GLN A 538 42.13 -28.62 6.03
N VAL A 539 41.68 -28.96 4.82
CA VAL A 539 40.27 -29.29 4.55
C VAL A 539 39.85 -30.58 5.25
N ARG A 540 40.72 -31.60 5.30
CA ARG A 540 40.44 -32.85 6.02
C ARG A 540 40.32 -32.60 7.52
N GLU A 541 41.27 -31.89 8.12
CA GLU A 541 41.26 -31.56 9.54
C GLU A 541 40.03 -30.71 9.92
N TRP A 542 39.67 -29.75 9.08
CA TRP A 542 38.45 -28.96 9.26
C TRP A 542 37.16 -29.80 9.17
N ALA A 543 37.11 -30.75 8.22
CA ALA A 543 35.98 -31.67 8.09
C ALA A 543 35.86 -32.60 9.31
N GLU A 544 36.96 -33.17 9.80
CA GLU A 544 36.97 -33.99 11.02
C GLU A 544 36.46 -33.22 12.23
N LYS A 545 36.95 -31.99 12.43
CA LYS A 545 36.50 -31.11 13.50
C LYS A 545 35.01 -30.78 13.38
N SER A 546 34.54 -30.51 12.16
CA SER A 546 33.14 -30.18 11.90
C SER A 546 32.21 -31.38 12.11
N ILE A 547 32.61 -32.60 11.70
CA ILE A 547 31.84 -33.83 11.96
C ILE A 547 31.66 -34.02 13.47
N LYS A 548 32.74 -33.93 14.24
CA LYS A 548 32.66 -34.09 15.70
C LYS A 548 31.72 -33.07 16.33
N TYR A 549 31.80 -31.81 15.92
CA TYR A 549 30.90 -30.76 16.41
C TYR A 549 29.43 -31.04 16.08
N GLU A 550 29.13 -31.47 14.85
CA GLU A 550 27.76 -31.79 14.43
C GLU A 550 27.22 -33.05 15.11
N GLU A 551 28.06 -34.07 15.36
CA GLU A 551 27.69 -35.28 16.11
C GLU A 551 27.34 -34.96 17.57
N GLU A 552 28.13 -34.10 18.23
CA GLU A 552 27.85 -33.63 19.59
C GLU A 552 26.49 -32.90 19.67
N ARG A 553 26.20 -32.03 18.68
CA ARG A 553 24.91 -31.30 18.63
C ARG A 553 23.73 -32.20 18.28
N LEU A 554 23.92 -33.15 17.36
CA LEU A 554 22.92 -34.14 16.99
C LEU A 554 22.48 -34.94 18.22
N GLN A 555 23.44 -35.46 18.99
CA GLN A 555 23.14 -36.23 20.19
C GLN A 555 22.37 -35.40 21.22
N HIS A 556 22.81 -34.16 21.46
CA HIS A 556 22.12 -33.25 22.38
C HIS A 556 20.64 -33.01 21.97
N GLU A 557 20.36 -32.83 20.68
CA GLU A 557 18.99 -32.58 20.21
C GLU A 557 18.12 -33.84 20.19
N ILE A 558 18.69 -35.03 19.93
CA ILE A 558 17.99 -36.31 20.11
C ILE A 558 17.54 -36.46 21.57
N ASP A 559 18.47 -36.27 22.52
CA ASP A 559 18.19 -36.39 23.95
C ASP A 559 17.10 -35.39 24.39
N ARG A 560 17.16 -34.16 23.88
CA ARG A 560 16.19 -33.09 24.16
C ARG A 560 14.81 -33.41 23.60
N GLU A 561 14.71 -33.85 22.34
CA GLU A 561 13.43 -34.21 21.73
C GLU A 561 12.79 -35.41 22.41
N ASP A 562 13.58 -36.44 22.75
CA ASP A 562 13.11 -37.61 23.48
C ASP A 562 12.60 -37.21 24.88
N TYR A 563 13.32 -36.33 25.58
CA TYR A 563 12.86 -35.78 26.86
C TYR A 563 11.50 -35.09 26.73
N ILE A 564 11.32 -34.21 25.73
CA ILE A 564 10.04 -33.51 25.49
C ILE A 564 8.92 -34.49 25.18
N ARG A 565 9.17 -35.49 24.32
CA ARG A 565 8.20 -36.53 23.95
C ARG A 565 7.75 -37.35 25.16
N MET A 566 8.64 -37.64 26.11
CA MET A 566 8.30 -38.42 27.30
C MET A 566 7.51 -37.64 28.37
N HIS A 567 7.58 -36.29 28.37
CA HIS A 567 7.00 -35.47 29.44
C HIS A 567 5.73 -34.70 29.02
N TYR A 568 5.52 -34.48 27.71
CA TYR A 568 4.46 -33.62 27.21
C TYR A 568 3.51 -34.31 26.20
N ASN A 569 3.75 -35.58 25.86
CA ASN A 569 2.81 -36.47 25.16
C ASN A 569 2.44 -37.64 26.07
#